data_AF-A0A4U9CWG0-F1
#
_entry.id   AF-A0A4U9CWG0-F1
#
_cell.length_a   1.000
_cell.length_b   1.000
_cell.length_c   1.000
_cell.angle_alpha   90.00
_cell.angle_beta   90.00
_cell.angle_gamma   90.00
#
_symmetry.space_group_name_H-M   'P 1'
#
loop_
_entity.id
_entity.type
_entity.pdbx_description
1 polymer ?
#
loop_
_entity_poly.entity_id
_entity_poly.type
_entity_poly.pdbx_seq_one_letter_code
_entity_poly.pdbx_strand_id
1 'polypeptide(L)' 'MTGFISPAGSTFEQSLLLISIIVLGGIGNTWGTLIAATFIILLPEKLHALQEYRVLLFSVLVVII' A
#
# COMPACT_ATOMS: atom_id res chain seq x y z
N MET A 1 -1.03 15.14 24.53
CA MET A 1 -0.47 14.17 23.56
C MET A 1 -1.56 13.16 23.22
N THR A 2 -2.45 13.49 22.29
CA THR A 2 -3.43 12.54 21.76
C THR A 2 -2.79 11.90 20.54
N GLY A 3 -2.28 10.68 20.69
CA GLY A 3 -1.97 9.84 19.53
C GLY A 3 -3.27 9.54 18.81
N PHE A 4 -3.56 10.29 17.74
CA PHE A 4 -4.60 9.91 16.78
C PHE A 4 -4.07 8.71 15.99
N ILE A 5 -4.10 7.54 16.62
CA ILE A 5 -4.28 6.30 15.87
C ILE A 5 -5.75 6.34 15.48
N SER A 6 -6.06 6.71 14.22
CA SER A 6 -7.36 6.43 13.63
C SER A 6 -7.41 4.92 13.38
N PRO A 7 -8.15 4.13 14.18
CA PRO A 7 -8.23 2.68 13.97
C PRO A 7 -9.21 2.33 12.84
N ALA A 8 -9.84 3.33 12.21
CA ALA A 8 -10.99 3.11 11.35
C ALA A 8 -10.63 2.52 9.98
N GLY A 9 -9.39 2.68 9.51
CA GLY A 9 -8.98 2.26 8.16
C GLY A 9 -8.02 1.08 8.10
N SER A 10 -7.15 0.88 9.09
CA SER A 10 -5.99 -0.02 8.88
C SER A 10 -6.29 -1.51 8.94
N THR A 11 -7.35 -1.97 9.62
CA THR A 11 -7.64 -3.42 9.71
C THR A 11 -8.68 -3.87 8.68
N PHE A 12 -9.71 -3.06 8.44
CA PHE A 12 -10.77 -3.41 7.49
C PHE A 12 -10.32 -3.26 6.03
N GLU A 13 -9.73 -2.13 5.65
CA GLU A 13 -9.23 -1.91 4.29
C GLU A 13 -8.17 -2.96 3.93
N GLN A 14 -7.28 -3.28 4.87
CA GLN A 14 -6.21 -4.26 4.66
C GLN A 14 -6.78 -5.68 4.49
N SER A 15 -7.85 -6.02 5.20
CA SER A 15 -8.58 -7.29 5.00
C SER A 15 -9.29 -7.33 3.65
N LEU A 16 -9.89 -6.22 3.22
CA LEU A 16 -10.58 -6.09 1.93
C LEU A 16 -9.57 -6.17 0.75
N LEU A 17 -8.40 -5.59 0.92
CA LEU A 17 -7.26 -5.71 -0.01
C LEU A 17 -6.80 -7.16 -0.10
N LEU A 18 -6.66 -7.87 1.02
CA LEU A 18 -6.30 -9.30 1.01
C LEU A 18 -7.39 -10.15 0.30
N ILE A 19 -8.66 -9.89 0.59
CA ILE A 19 -9.79 -10.61 -0.02
C ILE A 19 -9.83 -10.35 -1.53
N SER A 20 -9.68 -9.10 -1.97
CA SER A 20 -9.67 -8.75 -3.40
C SER A 20 -8.52 -9.40 -4.15
N ILE A 21 -7.32 -9.49 -3.55
CA ILE A 21 -6.18 -10.25 -4.11
C ILE A 21 -6.54 -11.73 -4.32
N ILE A 22 -7.15 -12.37 -3.32
CA ILE A 22 -7.50 -13.80 -3.37
C ILE A 22 -8.64 -14.07 -4.37
N VAL A 23 -9.65 -13.19 -4.42
CA VAL A 23 -10.78 -13.29 -5.36
C VAL A 23 -10.30 -13.10 -6.81
N LEU A 24 -9.42 -12.13 -7.05
CA LEU A 24 -8.85 -11.87 -8.37
C LEU A 24 -7.85 -12.95 -8.81
N GLY A 25 -7.10 -13.52 -7.87
CA GLY A 25 -6.18 -14.64 -8.10
C GLY A 25 -6.84 -16.01 -8.28
N GLY A 26 -8.07 -16.18 -7.78
CA GLY A 26 -8.87 -17.40 -7.85
C GLY A 26 -8.75 -18.26 -6.58
N ILE A 27 -9.91 -18.55 -5.97
CA ILE A 27 -10.03 -19.36 -4.74
C ILE A 27 -9.71 -20.83 -5.08
N GLY A 28 -8.43 -21.21 -5.01
CA GLY A 28 -7.97 -22.60 -5.25
C GLY A 28 -6.72 -22.72 -6.11
N ASN A 29 -6.24 -21.63 -6.74
CA ASN A 29 -5.00 -21.63 -7.51
C ASN A 29 -3.94 -20.75 -6.83
N THR A 30 -3.00 -21.38 -6.13
CA THR A 30 -1.92 -20.68 -5.42
C THR A 30 -1.05 -19.84 -6.35
N TRP A 31 -0.80 -20.30 -7.57
CA TRP A 31 0.00 -19.57 -8.57
C TRP A 31 -0.72 -18.31 -9.08
N GLY A 32 -2.03 -18.37 -9.29
CA GLY A 32 -2.85 -17.23 -9.71
C GLY A 32 -2.89 -16.14 -8.64
N THR A 33 -3.09 -16.53 -7.37
CA THR A 33 -3.07 -15.62 -6.23
C THR A 33 -1.70 -15.00 -6.02
N LEU A 34 -0.61 -15.73 -6.23
CA LEU A 34 0.75 -15.21 -6.06
C LEU A 34 1.05 -14.10 -7.07
N ILE A 35 0.67 -14.30 -8.34
CA ILE A 35 0.81 -13.27 -9.39
C ILE A 35 -0.08 -12.06 -9.10
N ALA A 36 -1.34 -12.28 -8.71
CA ALA A 36 -2.26 -11.19 -8.36
C ALA A 36 -1.77 -10.38 -7.15
N ALA A 37 -1.28 -11.04 -6.11
CA ALA A 37 -0.71 -10.40 -4.93
C ALA A 37 0.52 -9.57 -5.28
N THR A 38 1.45 -10.15 -6.06
CA THR A 38 2.62 -9.42 -6.54
C THR A 38 2.20 -8.17 -7.31
N PHE A 39 1.31 -8.26 -8.29
CA PHE A 39 0.91 -7.08 -9.07
C PHE A 39 0.21 -6.02 -8.21
N ILE A 40 -0.78 -6.41 -7.40
CA ILE A 40 -1.57 -5.47 -6.60
C ILE A 40 -0.74 -4.80 -5.51
N ILE A 41 0.29 -5.46 -4.97
CA ILE A 41 1.15 -4.89 -3.93
C ILE A 41 2.32 -4.10 -4.54
N LEU A 42 3.05 -4.66 -5.52
CA LEU A 42 4.23 -3.98 -6.07
C LEU A 42 3.87 -2.69 -6.82
N LEU A 43 2.72 -2.68 -7.50
CA LEU A 43 2.30 -1.54 -8.31
C LEU A 43 2.13 -0.27 -7.44
N PRO A 44 1.31 -0.24 -6.38
CA PRO A 44 1.21 0.90 -5.49
C PRO A 44 2.52 1.14 -4.72
N GLU A 45 3.29 0.11 -4.36
CA GLU A 45 4.58 0.30 -3.67
C GLU A 45 5.56 1.14 -4.51
N LYS A 46 5.63 0.89 -5.82
CA LYS A 46 6.46 1.67 -6.75
C LYS A 46 5.93 3.08 -6.98
N LEU A 47 4.60 3.24 -7.04
CA LEU A 47 3.96 4.55 -7.13
C LEU A 47 4.18 5.37 -5.86
N HIS A 48 4.12 4.72 -4.69
CA HIS A 48 4.39 5.32 -3.38
C HIS A 48 5.82 5.81 -3.27
N ALA A 49 6.80 5.01 -3.69
CA ALA A 49 8.22 5.42 -3.67
C ALA A 49 8.49 6.69 -4.50
N LEU A 50 7.80 6.86 -5.64
CA LEU A 50 7.86 8.09 -6.44
C LEU A 50 7.19 9.29 -5.74
N GLN A 51 6.16 9.02 -4.94
CA GLN A 51 5.45 10.03 -4.15
C GLN A 51 6.29 10.48 -2.95
N GLU A 52 6.96 9.54 -2.28
CA GLU A 52 7.92 9.84 -1.22
C GLU A 52 9.12 10.63 -1.73
N TYR A 53 9.59 10.38 -2.96
CA TYR A 53 10.65 11.20 -3.56
C TYR A 53 10.26 12.68 -3.62
N ARG A 54 8.98 12.98 -3.90
CA ARG A 54 8.44 14.35 -3.87
C ARG A 54 8.43 14.92 -2.46
N VAL A 55 8.02 14.13 -1.46
CA VAL A 55 7.99 14.55 -0.05
C VAL A 55 9.41 14.78 0.47
N LEU A 56 10.35 13.87 0.18
CA LEU A 56 11.77 14.00 0.52
C LEU A 56 12.39 15.25 -0.08
N LEU A 57 12.16 15.49 -1.38
CA LEU A 57 12.62 16.73 -2.02
C LEU A 57 12.03 17.96 -1.36
N PHE A 58 10.72 17.97 -1.08
CA PHE A 58 10.07 19.07 -0.35
C PHE A 58 10.68 19.29 1.03
N SER A 59 10.89 18.24 1.81
CA SER A 59 11.47 18.32 3.14
C SER A 59 12.90 18.87 3.11
N VAL A 60 13.74 18.43 2.17
CA VAL A 60 15.11 18.96 2.02
C VAL A 60 15.09 20.43 1.62
N LEU A 61 14.19 20.84 0.72
CA LEU A 61 14.06 22.23 0.27
C LEU A 61 13.66 23.16 1.42
N VAL A 62 12.74 22.72 2.29
CA VAL A 62 12.32 23.47 3.48
C VAL A 62 13.45 23.61 4.50
N VAL A 63 14.30 22.59 4.66
CA VAL A 63 15.43 22.66 5.62
C VAL A 63 16.56 23.58 5.13
N ILE A 64 16.73 23.71 3.81
CA ILE A 64 17.78 24.55 3.21
C ILE A 64 17.39 26.04 3.18
N ILE A 65 16.09 26.35 3.14
CA ILE A 65 15.53 27.71 3.20
C ILE A 65 15.53 28.25 4.64
#